data_AF-A0A8T2N006-F1
#
_entry.id   AF-A0A8T2N006-F1
#
_cell.length_a   1.000
_cell.length_b   1.000
_cell.length_c   1.000
_cell.angle_alpha   90.00
_cell.angle_beta   90.00
_cell.angle_gamma   90.00
#
_symmetry.space_group_name_H-M   'P 1'
#
loop_
_entity.id
_entity.type
_entity.pdbx_description
1 polymer ?
#
loop_
_entity_poly.entity_id
_entity_poly.type
_entity_poly.pdbx_seq_one_letter_code
_entity_poly.pdbx_strand_id
1 'polypeptide(L)'
;MANSTGKIQPDHRRKGLAFLDELRQFHQSRGSPFKKIPFVGGKELDLNALYTRVISLGGFAKVSDRNQWSELGEDFNFPRSCSNAAFVLKQYYL
;
A
#
# COMPACT_ATOMS: atom_id res chain seq x y z
N MET A 1 23.56 19.84 -8.08
CA MET A 1 22.49 20.20 -7.13
C MET A 1 21.23 19.50 -7.57
N ALA A 2 20.65 18.66 -6.70
CA ALA A 2 19.53 17.78 -6.99
C ALA A 2 18.22 18.56 -7.03
N ASN A 3 17.44 18.41 -8.09
CA ASN A 3 15.98 18.56 -8.03
C ASN A 3 15.36 17.85 -9.24
N SER A 4 14.86 16.64 -9.04
CA SER A 4 13.98 15.96 -10.01
C SER A 4 12.65 15.72 -9.35
N THR A 5 11.83 16.77 -9.45
CA THR A 5 10.40 16.82 -9.18
C THR A 5 9.68 15.60 -9.74
N GLY A 6 8.78 15.05 -8.93
CA GLY A 6 8.07 13.81 -9.17
C GLY A 6 7.42 13.74 -10.55
N LYS A 7 7.82 12.73 -11.31
CA LYS A 7 7.02 12.15 -12.37
C LYS A 7 6.47 10.84 -11.84
N ILE A 8 5.26 10.85 -11.29
CA ILE A 8 4.47 9.62 -11.21
C ILE A 8 4.31 9.17 -12.66
N GLN A 9 5.11 8.19 -13.08
CA GLN A 9 5.15 7.76 -14.47
C GLN A 9 3.75 7.32 -14.90
N PRO A 10 3.29 7.70 -16.10
CA PRO A 10 1.95 7.33 -16.58
C PRO A 10 1.72 5.82 -16.61
N ASP A 11 2.79 5.04 -16.79
CA ASP A 11 2.79 3.58 -16.73
C ASP A 11 2.42 3.04 -15.34
N HIS A 12 2.93 3.66 -14.28
CA HIS A 12 2.64 3.27 -12.89
C HIS A 12 1.17 3.56 -12.53
N ARG A 13 0.63 4.68 -13.03
CA ARG A 13 -0.79 5.01 -12.82
C ARG A 13 -1.72 4.01 -13.52
N ARG A 14 -1.40 3.59 -14.75
CA ARG A 14 -2.17 2.58 -15.49
C ARG A 14 -2.15 1.22 -14.80
N LYS A 15 -0.97 0.78 -14.34
CA LYS A 15 -0.80 -0.46 -13.57
C LYS A 15 -1.58 -0.42 -12.25
N GLY A 16 -1.55 0.71 -11.54
CA GLY A 16 -2.33 0.89 -10.31
C GLY A 16 -3.84 0.76 -10.52
N LEU A 17 -4.39 1.34 -11.60
CA LEU A 17 -5.83 1.23 -11.90
C LEU A 17 -6.25 -0.20 -12.26
N ALA A 18 -5.45 -0.90 -13.07
CA ALA A 18 -5.72 -2.30 -13.40
C ALA A 18 -5.71 -3.18 -12.15
N PHE A 19 -4.68 -3.03 -11.29
CA PHE A 19 -4.59 -3.73 -10.01
C PHE A 19 -5.82 -3.49 -9.13
N LEU A 20 -6.28 -2.23 -9.04
CA LEU A 20 -7.46 -1.90 -8.22
C LEU A 20 -8.74 -2.52 -8.77
N ASP A 21 -8.90 -2.62 -10.09
CA ASP A 21 -10.05 -3.28 -10.70
C ASP A 21 -10.04 -4.79 -10.42
N GLU A 22 -8.90 -5.45 -10.63
CA GLU A 22 -8.71 -6.87 -10.31
C GLU A 22 -8.95 -7.15 -8.82
N LEU A 23 -8.43 -6.30 -7.94
CA LEU A 23 -8.64 -6.41 -6.50
C LEU A 23 -10.13 -6.28 -6.15
N ARG A 24 -10.87 -5.36 -6.77
CA ARG A 24 -12.32 -5.20 -6.54
C ARG A 24 -13.07 -6.44 -6.98
N GLN A 25 -12.77 -6.98 -8.17
CA GLN A 25 -13.38 -8.21 -8.66
C GLN A 25 -13.07 -9.41 -7.74
N PHE A 26 -11.83 -9.54 -7.29
CA PHE A 26 -11.41 -10.57 -6.34
C PHE A 26 -12.24 -10.52 -5.05
N HIS A 27 -12.35 -9.34 -4.43
CA HIS A 27 -13.11 -9.14 -3.21
C HIS A 27 -14.63 -9.33 -3.41
N GLN A 28 -15.18 -8.91 -4.55
CA GLN A 28 -16.57 -9.16 -4.93
C GLN A 28 -16.87 -10.65 -5.04
N SER A 29 -16.00 -11.42 -5.72
CA SER A 29 -16.18 -12.87 -5.92
C SER A 29 -16.17 -13.66 -4.60
N ARG A 30 -15.53 -13.12 -3.56
CA ARG A 30 -15.40 -13.72 -2.22
C ARG A 30 -16.47 -13.25 -1.23
N GLY A 31 -17.43 -12.44 -1.67
CA GLY A 31 -18.49 -11.90 -0.80
C GLY A 31 -18.03 -10.81 0.16
N SER A 32 -16.82 -10.27 -0.03
CA SER A 32 -16.22 -9.24 0.82
C SER A 32 -15.88 -7.97 0.02
N PRO A 33 -16.85 -7.32 -0.66
CA PRO A 33 -16.56 -6.20 -1.56
C PRO A 33 -16.02 -4.99 -0.80
N PHE A 34 -14.87 -4.45 -1.22
CA PHE A 34 -14.40 -3.15 -0.73
C PHE A 34 -14.77 -2.04 -1.72
N LYS A 35 -15.33 -0.94 -1.20
CA LYS A 35 -15.87 0.16 -2.01
C LYS A 35 -14.95 1.37 -2.08
N LYS A 36 -14.06 1.54 -1.11
CA LYS A 36 -13.20 2.73 -0.96
C LYS A 36 -11.79 2.30 -0.60
N ILE A 37 -10.83 3.05 -1.13
CA ILE A 37 -9.44 2.94 -0.74
C ILE A 37 -9.28 3.51 0.67
N PRO A 38 -8.56 2.82 1.58
CA PRO A 38 -8.34 3.33 2.92
C PRO A 38 -7.43 4.56 2.91
N PHE A 39 -7.61 5.40 3.94
CA PHE A 39 -6.77 6.58 4.17
C PHE A 39 -5.91 6.36 5.40
N VAL A 40 -4.61 6.64 5.27
CA VAL A 40 -3.64 6.55 6.36
C VAL A 40 -2.97 7.91 6.48
N GLY A 41 -3.08 8.53 7.66
CA GLY A 41 -2.52 9.86 7.90
C GLY A 41 -3.04 10.96 6.98
N GLY A 42 -4.31 10.86 6.57
CA GLY A 42 -4.94 11.82 5.65
C GLY A 42 -4.55 11.65 4.18
N LYS A 43 -3.77 10.62 3.84
CA LYS A 43 -3.40 10.27 2.46
C LYS A 43 -4.06 8.97 2.06
N GLU A 44 -4.57 8.92 0.82
CA GLU A 44 -5.09 7.68 0.23
C GLU A 44 -3.95 6.64 0.11
N LEU A 45 -4.21 5.41 0.56
CA LEU A 45 -3.24 4.34 0.56
C LEU A 45 -3.10 3.73 -0.84
N ASP A 46 -1.88 3.76 -1.39
CA ASP A 46 -1.59 3.04 -2.64
C ASP A 46 -1.51 1.53 -2.38
N LEU A 47 -2.65 0.85 -2.57
CA LEU A 47 -2.78 -0.60 -2.37
C LEU A 47 -1.86 -1.41 -3.30
N ASN A 48 -1.63 -0.93 -4.52
CA ASN A 48 -0.73 -1.59 -5.48
C ASN A 48 0.72 -1.53 -4.98
N ALA A 49 1.15 -0.35 -4.51
CA ALA A 49 2.48 -0.19 -3.93
C ALA A 49 2.66 -1.03 -2.66
N LEU A 50 1.63 -1.08 -1.79
CA LEU A 50 1.67 -1.89 -0.57
C LEU A 50 1.79 -3.38 -0.89
N TYR A 51 0.94 -3.88 -1.78
CA TYR A 51 0.98 -5.26 -2.23
C TYR A 51 2.34 -5.61 -2.85
N THR A 52 2.80 -4.80 -3.81
CA THR A 52 4.08 -5.03 -4.50
C THR A 52 5.25 -5.08 -3.52
N ARG A 53 5.31 -4.16 -2.56
CA ARG A 53 6.40 -4.11 -1.57
C ARG A 53 6.35 -5.31 -0.62
N VAL A 54 5.17 -5.68 -0.11
CA VAL A 54 5.02 -6.86 0.77
C VAL A 54 5.41 -8.15 0.04
N ILE A 55 4.97 -8.32 -1.21
CA ILE A 55 5.36 -9.49 -2.02
C ILE A 55 6.86 -9.50 -2.32
N SER A 56 7.47 -8.35 -2.64
CA SER A 56 8.91 -8.23 -2.85
C SER A 56 9.73 -8.57 -1.61
N LEU A 57 9.20 -8.37 -0.41
CA LEU A 57 9.81 -8.77 0.87
C LEU A 57 9.53 -10.25 1.22
N GLY A 58 8.88 -10.98 0.33
CA GLY A 58 8.59 -12.41 0.46
C GLY A 58 7.28 -12.72 1.20
N GLY A 59 6.33 -11.78 1.18
CA GLY A 59 4.97 -11.95 1.63
C GLY A 59 4.72 -11.56 3.08
N PHE A 60 3.43 -11.49 3.44
CA PHE A 60 2.96 -11.04 4.75
C PHE A 60 3.63 -11.73 5.94
N ALA A 61 3.81 -13.05 5.86
CA ALA A 61 4.40 -13.85 6.93
C ALA A 61 5.84 -13.41 7.22
N LYS A 62 6.68 -13.28 6.19
CA LYS A 62 8.08 -12.85 6.34
C LYS A 62 8.20 -11.41 6.81
N VAL A 63 7.38 -10.51 6.27
CA VAL A 63 7.34 -9.10 6.70
C VAL A 63 6.95 -8.99 8.18
N SER A 64 5.97 -9.78 8.62
CA SER A 64 5.52 -9.79 10.01
C SER A 64 6.54 -10.40 10.96
N ASP A 65 7.13 -11.52 10.59
CA ASP A 65 8.16 -12.22 11.36
C ASP A 65 9.41 -11.34 11.59
N ARG A 66 9.80 -10.59 10.56
CA ARG A 66 10.95 -9.67 10.60
C ARG A 66 10.61 -8.27 11.13
N ASN A 67 9.37 -8.03 11.54
CA ASN A 67 8.87 -6.73 12.00
C ASN A 67 9.11 -5.57 11.01
N GLN A 68 9.05 -5.84 9.70
CA GLN A 68 9.38 -4.87 8.63
C GLN A 68 8.24 -3.90 8.30
N TRP A 69 7.11 -3.96 9.03
CA TRP A 69 5.99 -3.04 8.84
C TRP A 69 6.36 -1.58 9.13
N SER A 70 7.31 -1.35 10.04
CA SER A 70 7.83 -0.01 10.34
C SER A 70 8.59 0.59 9.16
N GLU A 71 9.54 -0.16 8.58
CA GLU A 71 10.30 0.23 7.38
C GLU A 71 9.34 0.50 6.20
N LEU A 72 8.36 -0.40 6.00
CA LEU A 72 7.29 -0.21 5.03
C LEU A 72 6.56 1.12 5.26
N GLY A 73 6.19 1.45 6.51
CA GLY A 73 5.52 2.70 6.85
C GLY A 73 6.31 3.95 6.44
N GLU A 74 7.64 3.89 6.53
CA GLU A 74 8.53 4.99 6.09
C GLU A 74 8.51 5.17 4.57
N ASP A 75 8.41 4.08 3.79
CA ASP A 75 8.32 4.13 2.31
C ASP A 75 7.06 4.87 1.82
N PHE A 76 5.96 4.84 2.57
CA PHE A 76 4.70 5.53 2.22
C PHE A 76 4.70 7.03 2.55
N ASN A 77 5.73 7.49 3.27
CA ASN A 77 5.95 8.88 3.65
C ASN A 77 4.72 9.49 4.36
N PHE A 78 4.16 8.75 5.33
CA PHE A 78 3.06 9.25 6.16
C PHE A 78 3.53 10.41 7.07
N PRO A 79 2.62 11.31 7.49
CA PRO A 79 2.96 12.34 8.46
C PRO A 79 3.56 11.73 9.73
N ARG A 80 4.55 12.41 10.33
CA ARG A 80 5.21 11.95 11.58
C ARG A 80 4.24 11.80 12.76
N SER A 81 3.05 12.40 12.71
CA SER A 81 1.97 12.20 13.67
C SER A 81 1.30 10.83 13.59
N CYS A 82 1.53 10.05 12.52
CA CYS A 82 1.02 8.69 12.35
C CYS A 82 1.92 7.65 13.01
N SER A 83 2.04 7.72 14.34
CA SER A 83 2.86 6.79 15.13
C SER A 83 2.42 5.32 15.01
N ASN A 84 1.19 5.06 14.55
CA ASN A 84 0.63 3.72 14.34
C ASN A 84 0.64 3.27 12.86
N ALA A 85 1.37 3.95 11.97
CA ALA A 85 1.39 3.66 10.54
C ALA A 85 1.68 2.17 10.23
N ALA A 86 2.68 1.58 10.88
CA ALA A 86 3.04 0.17 10.70
C ALA A 86 1.87 -0.78 11.00
N PHE A 87 1.19 -0.53 12.13
CA PHE A 87 0.02 -1.31 12.54
C PHE A 87 -1.14 -1.14 11.54
N VAL A 88 -1.40 0.10 11.13
CA VAL A 88 -2.49 0.43 10.19
C VAL A 88 -2.24 -0.21 8.82
N LEU A 89 -1.01 -0.18 8.31
CA LEU A 89 -0.63 -0.88 7.07
C LEU A 89 -0.88 -2.38 7.16
N LYS A 90 -0.48 -3.00 8.28
CA LYS A 90 -0.71 -4.42 8.52
C LYS A 90 -2.21 -4.75 8.55
N GLN A 91 -3.03 -3.89 9.15
CA GLN A 91 -4.48 -4.07 9.20
C GLN A 91 -5.14 -3.95 7.82
N TYR A 92 -4.73 -2.98 7.00
CA TYR A 92 -5.31 -2.81 5.66
C TYR A 92 -4.84 -3.84 4.64
N TYR A 93 -3.73 -4.53 4.89
CA TYR A 93 -3.27 -5.62 4.04
C TYR A 93 -4.10 -6.91 4.23
N LEU A 94 -4.63 -7.13 5.43
CA LEU A 94 -5.41 -8.32 5.80
C LEU A 94 -6.89 -8.18 5.39
#